data_AF-A0A7S0IUF0-F1
#
_entry.id   AF-A0A7S0IUF0-F1
#
_cell.length_a   1.000
_cell.length_b   1.000
_cell.length_c   1.000
_cell.angle_alpha   90.00
_cell.angle_beta   90.00
_cell.angle_gamma   90.00
#
_symmetry.space_group_name_H-M   'P 1'
#
loop_
_entity.id
_entity.type
_entity.pdbx_description
1 polymer ?
#
loop_
_entity_poly.entity_id
_entity_poly.type
_entity_poly.pdbx_seq_one_letter_code
_entity_poly.pdbx_strand_id
1 'polypeptide(L)'
;ECVGAEVEAACADPSPGSIIVLENLRWHVEEEGKSKDVTASEEQVIAFRAALAKLGDVYVNDAFGTAHRAHASMVGMAGKMPCVSGLLVAKELEAFANVLDPSKVQRPLTAIVGGAKISDKILVIENLIEQSDRIMCIGGMAYTFLKISENMPIGKSLFDKKGAALVPKLMEKAKAKGCEMVFPCDWACGQDFCNDQEVKVVTKEGGGIPDGWEGMDCGPKSMALFREKILASKTVIWNGPAGVFEFDNFGKGTKAVLEAVAETTRAGNKGIIGGGDSATAAAKYKMEDQVTFVSTGGGASLELLEGKILPGIAALDAPAPAAAPCERESQLDVVLELLAHIQKRGGGAADMGRVLLAAAASKKMKASH
;
A
#
# COMPACT_ATOMS: atom_id res chain seq x y z
N GLU A 1 18.60 4.80 -23.34
CA GLU A 1 18.21 3.38 -23.44
C GLU A 1 18.42 2.67 -22.09
N CYS A 2 17.94 1.44 -21.89
CA CYS A 2 18.20 0.63 -20.69
C CYS A 2 18.91 -0.70 -20.95
N VAL A 3 19.06 -1.12 -22.21
CA VAL A 3 19.85 -2.29 -22.62
C VAL A 3 20.63 -2.00 -23.90
N GLY A 4 21.54 -2.88 -24.28
CA GLY A 4 22.32 -2.79 -25.52
C GLY A 4 23.77 -2.32 -25.32
N ALA A 5 24.56 -2.39 -26.39
CA ALA A 5 26.02 -2.25 -26.33
C ALA A 5 26.50 -0.90 -25.76
N GLU A 6 25.79 0.20 -26.06
CA GLU A 6 26.14 1.52 -25.54
C GLU A 6 25.91 1.62 -24.03
N VAL A 7 24.80 1.05 -23.52
CA VAL A 7 24.48 0.99 -22.09
C VAL A 7 25.46 0.06 -21.37
N GLU A 8 25.74 -1.12 -21.94
CA GLU A 8 26.72 -2.06 -21.39
C GLU A 8 28.12 -1.41 -21.27
N ALA A 9 28.56 -0.65 -22.28
CA ALA A 9 29.84 0.07 -22.25
C ALA A 9 29.86 1.19 -21.20
N ALA A 10 28.77 1.96 -21.08
CA ALA A 10 28.66 3.02 -20.07
C ALA A 10 28.69 2.48 -18.63
N CYS A 11 28.12 1.28 -18.41
CA CYS A 11 28.08 0.62 -17.10
C CYS A 11 29.27 -0.32 -16.83
N ALA A 12 30.24 -0.46 -17.75
CA ALA A 12 31.32 -1.42 -17.60
C ALA A 12 32.35 -0.99 -16.55
N ASP A 13 32.78 0.26 -16.56
CA ASP A 13 33.81 0.81 -15.66
C ASP A 13 33.56 2.30 -15.37
N PRO A 14 32.43 2.66 -14.72
CA PRO A 14 32.20 4.03 -14.31
C PRO A 14 33.11 4.40 -13.12
N SER A 15 33.47 5.69 -13.01
CA SER A 15 34.24 6.15 -11.84
C SER A 15 33.51 5.83 -10.53
N PRO A 16 34.21 5.44 -9.45
CA PRO A 16 33.57 5.11 -8.18
C PRO A 16 32.63 6.22 -7.68
N GLY A 17 31.42 5.83 -7.25
CA GLY A 17 30.38 6.76 -6.82
C GLY A 17 29.55 7.39 -7.94
N SER A 18 29.78 7.02 -9.20
CA SER A 18 28.94 7.47 -10.32
C SER A 18 27.51 6.94 -10.20
N ILE A 19 26.55 7.77 -10.60
CA ILE A 19 25.14 7.40 -10.70
C ILE A 19 24.73 7.44 -12.17
N ILE A 20 24.27 6.31 -12.69
CA ILE A 20 23.76 6.18 -14.06
C ILE A 20 22.26 5.94 -13.98
N VAL A 21 21.48 6.80 -14.64
CA VAL A 21 20.04 6.62 -14.78
C VAL A 21 19.76 6.07 -16.17
N LEU A 22 19.24 4.85 -16.21
CA LEU A 22 18.78 4.23 -17.45
C LEU A 22 17.45 4.83 -17.91
N GLU A 23 17.18 4.72 -19.20
CA GLU A 23 15.89 5.15 -19.75
C GLU A 23 14.75 4.20 -19.30
N ASN A 24 13.51 4.65 -19.51
CA ASN A 24 12.30 3.95 -19.11
C ASN A 24 12.21 2.50 -19.62
N LEU A 25 12.30 1.55 -18.68
CA LEU A 25 12.20 0.11 -18.93
C LEU A 25 10.95 -0.31 -19.72
N ARG A 26 9.83 0.41 -19.55
CA ARG A 26 8.57 0.08 -20.24
C ARG A 26 8.52 0.51 -21.70
N TRP A 27 9.59 1.10 -22.23
CA TRP A 27 9.76 1.24 -23.68
C TRP A 27 10.10 -0.10 -24.34
N HIS A 28 10.51 -1.10 -23.55
CA HIS A 28 10.69 -2.50 -23.97
C HIS A 28 9.46 -3.31 -23.57
N VAL A 29 8.83 -3.96 -24.55
CA VAL A 29 7.62 -4.78 -24.32
C VAL A 29 7.90 -5.96 -23.38
N GLU A 30 9.15 -6.40 -23.35
CA GLU A 30 9.70 -7.48 -22.54
C GLU A 30 9.63 -7.17 -21.03
N GLU A 31 9.57 -5.89 -20.63
CA GLU A 31 9.44 -5.49 -19.23
C GLU A 31 8.10 -5.94 -18.63
N GLU A 32 7.00 -5.63 -19.31
CA GLU A 32 5.64 -6.03 -18.89
C GLU A 32 5.21 -7.37 -19.50
N GLY A 33 5.98 -7.89 -20.48
CA GLY A 33 5.68 -9.07 -21.28
C GLY A 33 4.61 -8.84 -22.37
N LYS A 34 3.82 -7.77 -22.25
CA LYS A 34 2.77 -7.40 -23.19
C LYS A 34 2.48 -5.91 -23.19
N SER A 35 2.06 -5.41 -24.34
CA SER A 35 1.49 -4.09 -24.56
C SER A 35 0.12 -4.24 -25.24
N LYS A 36 -0.53 -3.14 -25.63
CA LYS A 36 -1.85 -3.20 -26.29
C LYS A 36 -1.84 -3.99 -27.60
N ASP A 37 -0.75 -3.87 -28.37
CA ASP A 37 -0.68 -4.37 -29.74
C ASP A 37 0.39 -5.45 -29.95
N VAL A 38 1.29 -5.64 -28.97
CA VAL A 38 2.46 -6.53 -29.07
C VAL A 38 2.63 -7.33 -27.78
N THR A 39 2.86 -8.63 -27.90
CA THR A 39 3.23 -9.53 -26.79
C THR A 39 4.64 -10.05 -27.05
N ALA A 40 5.51 -9.96 -26.05
CA ALA A 40 6.87 -10.49 -26.13
C ALA A 40 6.84 -12.02 -26.02
N SER A 41 7.68 -12.71 -26.78
CA SER A 41 7.93 -14.14 -26.56
C SER A 41 8.72 -14.36 -25.27
N GLU A 42 8.67 -15.58 -24.74
CA GLU A 42 9.41 -15.94 -23.52
C GLU A 42 10.92 -15.77 -23.74
N GLU A 43 11.43 -16.11 -24.92
CA GLU A 43 12.84 -15.97 -25.29
C GLU A 43 13.26 -14.49 -25.32
N GLN A 44 12.40 -13.59 -25.81
CA GLN A 44 12.68 -12.15 -25.79
C GLN A 44 12.76 -11.63 -24.35
N VAL A 45 11.83 -12.03 -23.49
CA VAL A 45 11.86 -11.68 -22.06
C VAL A 45 13.11 -12.22 -21.37
N ILE A 46 13.52 -13.46 -21.66
CA ILE A 46 14.76 -14.05 -21.12
C ILE A 46 15.98 -13.24 -21.58
N ALA A 47 16.06 -12.91 -22.87
CA ALA A 47 17.16 -12.12 -23.43
C ALA A 47 17.24 -10.72 -22.80
N PHE A 48 16.10 -10.04 -22.64
CA PHE A 48 16.03 -8.73 -21.99
C PHE A 48 16.48 -8.80 -20.52
N ARG A 49 16.01 -9.79 -19.76
CA ARG A 49 16.46 -10.02 -18.38
C ARG A 49 17.96 -10.34 -18.31
N ALA A 50 18.50 -11.06 -19.27
CA ALA A 50 19.94 -11.35 -19.33
C ALA A 50 20.75 -10.09 -19.64
N ALA A 51 20.26 -9.22 -20.53
CA ALA A 51 20.90 -7.95 -20.84
C ALA A 51 20.95 -7.02 -19.61
N LEU A 52 19.83 -6.88 -18.89
CA LEU A 52 19.78 -6.12 -17.63
C LEU A 52 20.75 -6.67 -16.57
N ALA A 53 20.84 -7.99 -16.45
CA ALA A 53 21.71 -8.64 -15.46
C ALA A 53 23.22 -8.40 -15.70
N LYS A 54 23.64 -7.98 -16.90
CA LYS A 54 25.06 -7.64 -17.16
C LYS A 54 25.46 -6.28 -16.58
N LEU A 55 24.49 -5.43 -16.26
CA LEU A 55 24.72 -4.02 -15.91
C LEU A 55 25.17 -3.83 -14.46
N GLY A 56 25.08 -4.87 -13.62
CA GLY A 56 25.48 -4.81 -12.24
C GLY A 56 25.86 -6.18 -11.67
N ASP A 57 26.47 -6.14 -10.50
CA ASP A 57 26.96 -7.32 -9.78
C ASP A 57 26.05 -7.65 -8.58
N VAL A 58 25.26 -6.67 -8.11
CA VAL A 58 24.22 -6.81 -7.07
C VAL A 58 22.95 -6.11 -7.52
N TYR A 59 21.80 -6.73 -7.30
CA TYR A 59 20.48 -6.14 -7.54
C TYR A 59 19.86 -5.67 -6.23
N VAL A 60 19.42 -4.41 -6.20
CA VAL A 60 18.69 -3.82 -5.08
C VAL A 60 17.29 -3.45 -5.57
N ASN A 61 16.25 -4.08 -5.01
CA ASN A 61 14.87 -3.69 -5.26
C ASN A 61 14.42 -2.65 -4.23
N ASP A 62 14.28 -1.40 -4.66
CA ASP A 62 13.70 -0.32 -3.84
C ASP A 62 12.36 0.20 -4.39
N ALA A 63 11.70 -0.60 -5.24
CA ALA A 63 10.49 -0.25 -5.97
C ALA A 63 9.25 -1.03 -5.46
N PHE A 64 8.84 -0.80 -4.21
CA PHE A 64 7.71 -1.53 -3.60
C PHE A 64 6.41 -1.46 -4.42
N GLY A 65 6.10 -0.29 -5.00
CA GLY A 65 4.88 -0.10 -5.81
C GLY A 65 4.78 -0.99 -7.05
N THR A 66 5.89 -1.55 -7.53
CA THR A 66 5.90 -2.52 -8.65
C THR A 66 6.09 -3.96 -8.20
N ALA A 67 6.30 -4.22 -6.91
CA ALA A 67 6.64 -5.55 -6.39
C ALA A 67 5.52 -6.59 -6.54
N HIS A 68 4.26 -6.17 -6.71
CA HIS A 68 3.14 -7.07 -7.05
C HIS A 68 3.18 -7.58 -8.49
N ARG A 69 4.10 -7.08 -9.32
CA ARG A 69 4.16 -7.40 -10.75
C ARG A 69 5.35 -8.32 -11.04
N ALA A 70 5.11 -9.38 -11.80
CA ALA A 70 6.14 -10.30 -12.27
C ALA A 70 6.92 -9.76 -13.50
N HIS A 71 7.24 -8.46 -13.50
CA HIS A 71 7.96 -7.79 -14.58
C HIS A 71 9.42 -8.22 -14.66
N ALA A 72 10.05 -8.00 -15.83
CA ALA A 72 11.45 -8.37 -16.04
C ALA A 72 12.41 -7.75 -15.02
N SER A 73 12.26 -6.46 -14.73
CA SER A 73 13.07 -5.77 -13.71
C SER A 73 12.84 -6.29 -12.29
N MET A 74 11.64 -6.81 -11.97
CA MET A 74 11.27 -7.24 -10.61
C MET A 74 11.75 -8.64 -10.27
N VAL A 75 11.68 -9.57 -11.22
CA VAL A 75 11.96 -11.00 -10.97
C VAL A 75 13.13 -11.54 -11.80
N GLY A 76 13.63 -10.76 -12.77
CA GLY A 76 14.58 -11.25 -13.77
C GLY A 76 16.01 -11.40 -13.31
N MET A 77 16.36 -10.82 -12.15
CA MET A 77 17.70 -10.90 -11.54
C MET A 77 17.84 -12.09 -10.58
N ALA A 78 16.72 -12.61 -10.08
CA ALA A 78 16.71 -13.74 -9.16
C ALA A 78 17.44 -14.96 -9.74
N GLY A 79 18.37 -15.53 -8.96
CA GLY A 79 19.21 -16.65 -9.38
C GLY A 79 20.35 -16.30 -10.33
N LYS A 80 20.51 -15.03 -10.74
CA LYS A 80 21.63 -14.57 -11.59
C LYS A 80 22.67 -13.74 -10.83
N MET A 81 22.24 -13.04 -9.77
CA MET A 81 23.06 -12.23 -8.89
C MET A 81 22.41 -12.12 -7.51
N PRO A 82 23.14 -11.66 -6.47
CA PRO A 82 22.53 -11.33 -5.19
C PRO A 82 21.42 -10.29 -5.33
N CYS A 83 20.25 -10.58 -4.78
CA CYS A 83 19.03 -9.76 -4.89
C CYS A 83 18.55 -9.35 -3.50
N VAL A 84 18.69 -8.07 -3.15
CA VAL A 84 18.35 -7.57 -1.81
C VAL A 84 17.29 -6.47 -1.87
N SER A 85 16.61 -6.22 -0.75
CA SER A 85 15.72 -5.07 -0.62
C SER A 85 16.52 -3.79 -0.40
N GLY A 86 16.06 -2.70 -1.01
CA GLY A 86 16.45 -1.34 -0.63
C GLY A 86 15.73 -0.88 0.63
N LEU A 87 16.06 0.33 1.09
CA LEU A 87 15.54 0.87 2.36
C LEU A 87 14.04 1.18 2.32
N LEU A 88 13.50 1.62 1.18
CA LEU A 88 12.06 1.88 1.01
C LEU A 88 11.29 0.56 1.07
N VAL A 89 11.71 -0.45 0.33
CA VAL A 89 11.07 -1.78 0.37
C VAL A 89 11.17 -2.39 1.77
N ALA A 90 12.33 -2.31 2.42
CA ALA A 90 12.50 -2.79 3.79
C ALA A 90 11.52 -2.11 4.77
N LYS A 91 11.36 -0.79 4.68
CA LYS A 91 10.40 -0.02 5.51
C LYS A 91 8.94 -0.41 5.24
N GLU A 92 8.57 -0.60 3.98
CA GLU A 92 7.22 -1.05 3.60
C GLU A 92 6.93 -2.43 4.23
N LEU A 93 7.84 -3.39 4.07
CA LEU A 93 7.71 -4.72 4.64
C LEU A 93 7.66 -4.71 6.17
N GLU A 94 8.50 -3.90 6.82
CA GLU A 94 8.48 -3.72 8.28
C GLU A 94 7.13 -3.16 8.76
N ALA A 95 6.62 -2.12 8.09
CA ALA A 95 5.33 -1.52 8.43
C ALA A 95 4.19 -2.54 8.32
N PHE A 96 4.09 -3.26 7.20
CA PHE A 96 3.03 -4.27 7.02
C PHE A 96 3.19 -5.49 7.93
N ALA A 97 4.42 -5.83 8.33
CA ALA A 97 4.63 -6.88 9.32
C ALA A 97 4.01 -6.53 10.68
N ASN A 98 3.98 -5.25 11.08
CA ASN A 98 3.26 -4.81 12.30
C ASN A 98 1.73 -5.01 12.24
N VAL A 99 1.19 -5.41 11.08
CA VAL A 99 -0.24 -5.68 10.85
C VAL A 99 -0.50 -7.16 10.58
N LEU A 100 0.32 -7.78 9.73
CA LEU A 100 0.08 -9.11 9.18
C LEU A 100 0.84 -10.23 9.91
N ASP A 101 1.90 -9.91 10.65
CA ASP A 101 2.69 -10.88 11.43
C ASP A 101 2.14 -10.93 12.88
N PRO A 102 1.55 -12.06 13.31
CA PRO A 102 1.00 -12.22 14.65
C PRO A 102 2.02 -12.00 15.78
N SER A 103 3.32 -12.18 15.52
CA SER A 103 4.38 -11.97 16.51
C SER A 103 4.74 -10.49 16.72
N LYS A 104 4.39 -9.62 15.77
CA LYS A 104 4.71 -8.18 15.79
C LYS A 104 3.51 -7.29 16.05
N VAL A 105 2.29 -7.75 15.72
CA VAL A 105 1.08 -6.96 15.89
C VAL A 105 0.79 -6.68 17.37
N GLN A 106 0.57 -5.40 17.69
CA GLN A 106 0.11 -4.98 19.01
C GLN A 106 -1.42 -4.89 18.99
N ARG A 107 -2.08 -5.59 19.93
CA ARG A 107 -3.55 -5.65 20.00
C ARG A 107 -4.12 -4.70 21.05
N PRO A 108 -5.31 -4.09 20.81
CA PRO A 108 -6.22 -4.37 19.70
C PRO A 108 -5.76 -3.82 18.34
N LEU A 109 -5.89 -4.63 17.28
CA LEU A 109 -5.72 -4.25 15.89
C LEU A 109 -7.06 -3.79 15.32
N THR A 110 -7.11 -2.56 14.80
CA THR A 110 -8.25 -2.05 14.02
C THR A 110 -7.87 -1.88 12.56
N ALA A 111 -8.58 -2.60 11.69
CA ALA A 111 -8.55 -2.39 10.26
C ALA A 111 -9.63 -1.38 9.85
N ILE A 112 -9.28 -0.38 9.06
CA ILE A 112 -10.22 0.59 8.51
C ILE A 112 -10.21 0.44 6.99
N VAL A 113 -11.34 0.02 6.44
CA VAL A 113 -11.51 -0.21 5.00
C VAL A 113 -12.61 0.71 4.48
N GLY A 114 -12.23 1.64 3.61
CA GLY A 114 -13.14 2.57 2.94
C GLY A 114 -13.19 2.38 1.43
N GLY A 115 -13.96 3.21 0.74
CA GLY A 115 -14.08 3.21 -0.73
C GLY A 115 -15.49 2.88 -1.23
N ALA A 116 -15.64 2.78 -2.55
CA ALA A 116 -16.94 2.75 -3.21
C ALA A 116 -17.63 1.37 -3.23
N LYS A 117 -16.88 0.29 -3.43
CA LYS A 117 -17.42 -1.06 -3.72
C LYS A 117 -16.79 -2.12 -2.85
N ILE A 118 -17.61 -3.08 -2.41
CA ILE A 118 -17.15 -4.25 -1.65
C ILE A 118 -16.44 -5.21 -2.60
N SER A 119 -16.95 -5.38 -3.83
CA SER A 119 -16.44 -6.31 -4.85
C SER A 119 -14.95 -6.16 -5.12
N ASP A 120 -14.45 -4.93 -5.02
CA ASP A 120 -13.07 -4.58 -5.35
C ASP A 120 -12.13 -4.82 -4.15
N LYS A 121 -12.69 -5.07 -2.96
CA LYS A 121 -11.94 -5.23 -1.69
C LYS A 121 -12.29 -6.51 -0.94
N ILE A 122 -12.95 -7.47 -1.57
CA ILE A 122 -13.40 -8.71 -0.91
C ILE A 122 -12.24 -9.40 -0.21
N LEU A 123 -11.13 -9.63 -0.93
CA LEU A 123 -9.97 -10.36 -0.40
C LEU A 123 -9.31 -9.59 0.76
N VAL A 124 -9.23 -8.26 0.67
CA VAL A 124 -8.72 -7.41 1.76
C VAL A 124 -9.60 -7.53 2.99
N ILE A 125 -10.93 -7.40 2.83
CA ILE A 125 -11.88 -7.50 3.95
C ILE A 125 -11.81 -8.91 4.56
N GLU A 126 -11.80 -9.96 3.74
CA GLU A 126 -11.73 -11.34 4.21
C GLU A 126 -10.44 -11.64 4.96
N ASN A 127 -9.30 -11.12 4.52
CA ASN A 127 -8.01 -11.29 5.20
C ASN A 127 -7.93 -10.44 6.47
N LEU A 128 -8.40 -9.19 6.44
CA LEU A 128 -8.37 -8.32 7.62
C LEU A 128 -9.34 -8.78 8.71
N ILE A 129 -10.46 -9.43 8.36
CA ILE A 129 -11.33 -10.10 9.34
C ILE A 129 -10.60 -11.23 10.08
N GLU A 130 -9.71 -11.96 9.40
CA GLU A 130 -8.90 -13.02 10.05
C GLU A 130 -7.89 -12.47 11.04
N GLN A 131 -7.37 -11.26 10.77
CA GLN A 131 -6.23 -10.71 11.50
C GLN A 131 -6.65 -9.73 12.61
N SER A 132 -7.70 -8.95 12.39
CA SER A 132 -8.05 -7.79 13.24
C SER A 132 -9.06 -8.11 14.33
N ASP A 133 -8.93 -7.44 15.47
CA ASP A 133 -9.94 -7.46 16.53
C ASP A 133 -11.19 -6.67 16.13
N ARG A 134 -11.00 -5.66 15.27
CA ARG A 134 -12.04 -4.78 14.74
C ARG A 134 -11.80 -4.45 13.28
N ILE A 135 -12.88 -4.44 12.50
CA ILE A 135 -12.88 -3.89 11.14
C ILE A 135 -13.94 -2.79 11.01
N MET A 136 -13.51 -1.61 10.62
CA MET A 136 -14.35 -0.46 10.32
C MET A 136 -14.59 -0.40 8.81
N CYS A 137 -15.80 -0.69 8.36
CA CYS A 137 -16.19 -0.58 6.96
C CYS A 137 -16.87 0.78 6.75
N ILE A 138 -16.18 1.70 6.06
CA ILE A 138 -16.57 3.10 5.91
C ILE A 138 -16.74 3.50 4.43
N GLY A 139 -17.15 4.73 4.14
CA GLY A 139 -17.35 5.20 2.77
C GLY A 139 -18.53 4.53 2.05
N GLY A 140 -18.51 4.57 0.71
CA GLY A 140 -19.60 4.08 -0.14
C GLY A 140 -19.96 2.61 0.04
N MET A 141 -19.00 1.76 0.38
CA MET A 141 -19.26 0.34 0.62
C MET A 141 -20.14 0.08 1.85
N ALA A 142 -20.12 0.97 2.85
CA ALA A 142 -20.91 0.83 4.07
C ALA A 142 -22.42 0.79 3.78
N TYR A 143 -22.88 1.49 2.74
CA TYR A 143 -24.29 1.47 2.32
C TYR A 143 -24.74 0.08 1.89
N THR A 144 -23.88 -0.66 1.20
CA THR A 144 -24.21 -2.03 0.75
C THR A 144 -24.27 -2.98 1.94
N PHE A 145 -23.36 -2.86 2.92
CA PHE A 145 -23.45 -3.61 4.17
C PHE A 145 -24.77 -3.33 4.89
N LEU A 146 -25.04 -2.07 5.22
CA LEU A 146 -26.21 -1.67 6.02
C LEU A 146 -27.54 -1.95 5.31
N LYS A 147 -27.60 -1.83 3.98
CA LYS A 147 -28.80 -2.22 3.23
C LYS A 147 -29.08 -3.71 3.33
N ILE A 148 -28.05 -4.55 3.30
CA ILE A 148 -28.23 -6.01 3.33
C ILE A 148 -28.40 -6.54 4.74
N SER A 149 -27.62 -6.06 5.71
CA SER A 149 -27.66 -6.57 7.09
C SER A 149 -28.76 -5.96 7.94
N GLU A 150 -29.15 -4.70 7.67
CA GLU A 150 -30.09 -3.96 8.51
C GLU A 150 -31.32 -3.44 7.75
N ASN A 151 -31.45 -3.77 6.45
CA ASN A 151 -32.51 -3.27 5.58
C ASN A 151 -32.62 -1.72 5.58
N MET A 152 -31.50 -1.03 5.73
CA MET A 152 -31.46 0.43 5.81
C MET A 152 -31.78 1.06 4.45
N PRO A 153 -32.68 2.06 4.37
CA PRO A 153 -32.83 2.90 3.19
C PRO A 153 -31.53 3.66 2.87
N ILE A 154 -31.10 3.62 1.62
CA ILE A 154 -29.85 4.26 1.16
C ILE A 154 -30.07 5.36 0.11
N GLY A 155 -31.32 5.67 -0.24
CA GLY A 155 -31.64 6.60 -1.33
C GLY A 155 -30.93 6.24 -2.64
N LYS A 156 -30.22 7.22 -3.21
CA LYS A 156 -29.39 7.10 -4.43
C LYS A 156 -27.96 6.63 -4.15
N SER A 157 -27.58 6.40 -2.89
CA SER A 157 -26.21 6.06 -2.53
C SER A 157 -25.71 4.79 -3.22
N LEU A 158 -24.40 4.67 -3.33
CA LEU A 158 -23.74 3.56 -4.00
C LEU A 158 -24.22 2.19 -3.47
N PHE A 159 -24.64 1.33 -4.40
CA PHE A 159 -25.03 -0.03 -4.10
C PHE A 159 -24.30 -1.02 -5.00
N ASP A 160 -23.42 -1.80 -4.40
CA ASP A 160 -22.67 -2.84 -5.10
C ASP A 160 -23.47 -4.13 -5.10
N LYS A 161 -24.19 -4.39 -6.20
CA LYS A 161 -24.98 -5.62 -6.36
C LYS A 161 -24.15 -6.91 -6.25
N LYS A 162 -22.89 -6.90 -6.70
CA LYS A 162 -22.01 -8.08 -6.61
C LYS A 162 -21.55 -8.28 -5.17
N GLY A 163 -21.14 -7.20 -4.52
CA GLY A 163 -20.76 -7.18 -3.11
C GLY A 163 -21.90 -7.55 -2.15
N ALA A 164 -23.13 -7.15 -2.46
CA ALA A 164 -24.33 -7.42 -1.66
C ALA A 164 -24.53 -8.92 -1.37
N ALA A 165 -24.27 -9.78 -2.36
CA ALA A 165 -24.38 -11.23 -2.21
C ALA A 165 -23.36 -11.81 -1.22
N LEU A 166 -22.27 -11.09 -0.93
CA LEU A 166 -21.19 -11.52 -0.05
C LEU A 166 -21.32 -11.01 1.38
N VAL A 167 -22.15 -9.98 1.61
CA VAL A 167 -22.33 -9.36 2.93
C VAL A 167 -22.67 -10.40 4.01
N PRO A 168 -23.65 -11.32 3.83
CA PRO A 168 -23.97 -12.31 4.86
C PRO A 168 -22.77 -13.17 5.25
N LYS A 169 -22.01 -13.66 4.26
CA LYS A 169 -20.80 -14.47 4.45
C LYS A 169 -19.72 -13.69 5.23
N LEU A 170 -19.51 -12.41 4.90
CA LEU A 170 -18.52 -11.57 5.59
C LEU A 170 -18.91 -11.31 7.05
N MET A 171 -20.19 -11.02 7.31
CA MET A 171 -20.72 -10.81 8.67
C MET A 171 -20.59 -12.09 9.53
N GLU A 172 -20.94 -13.24 8.95
CA GLU A 172 -20.79 -14.55 9.63
C GLU A 172 -19.32 -14.86 9.92
N LYS A 173 -18.43 -14.61 8.96
CA LYS A 173 -17.00 -14.80 9.13
C LYS A 173 -16.45 -13.92 10.26
N ALA A 174 -16.81 -12.64 10.30
CA ALA A 174 -16.38 -11.73 11.35
C ALA A 174 -16.87 -12.19 12.73
N LYS A 175 -18.13 -12.60 12.84
CA LYS A 175 -18.67 -13.18 14.08
C LYS A 175 -17.94 -14.46 14.50
N ALA A 176 -17.66 -15.36 13.57
CA ALA A 176 -16.94 -16.61 13.84
C ALA A 176 -15.50 -16.37 14.30
N LYS A 177 -14.87 -15.28 13.84
CA LYS A 177 -13.52 -14.87 14.22
C LYS A 177 -13.45 -13.96 15.44
N GLY A 178 -14.60 -13.54 15.98
CA GLY A 178 -14.65 -12.56 17.06
C GLY A 178 -14.17 -11.17 16.64
N CYS A 179 -14.15 -10.88 15.33
CA CYS A 179 -13.82 -9.57 14.79
C CYS A 179 -15.07 -8.68 14.84
N GLU A 180 -15.02 -7.58 15.57
CA GLU A 180 -16.13 -6.63 15.63
C GLU A 180 -16.19 -5.79 14.34
N MET A 181 -17.32 -5.86 13.63
CA MET A 181 -17.58 -5.01 12.46
C MET A 181 -18.23 -3.69 12.90
N VAL A 182 -17.63 -2.58 12.50
CA VAL A 182 -18.07 -1.22 12.84
C VAL A 182 -18.48 -0.49 11.55
N PHE A 183 -19.67 0.11 11.55
CA PHE A 183 -20.21 0.87 10.43
C PHE A 183 -20.57 2.30 10.87
N PRO A 184 -20.69 3.27 9.94
CA PRO A 184 -21.26 4.57 10.25
C PRO A 184 -22.70 4.46 10.77
N CYS A 185 -23.12 5.40 11.60
CA CYS A 185 -24.47 5.50 12.16
C CYS A 185 -25.22 6.78 11.75
N ASP A 186 -24.55 7.70 11.06
CA ASP A 186 -25.09 8.90 10.45
C ASP A 186 -24.25 9.34 9.24
N TRP A 187 -24.84 10.14 8.36
CA TRP A 187 -24.24 10.51 7.06
C TRP A 187 -24.52 11.97 6.73
N ALA A 188 -23.55 12.62 6.10
CA ALA A 188 -23.74 13.86 5.39
C ALA A 188 -24.18 13.52 3.95
N CYS A 189 -25.37 13.99 3.59
CA CYS A 189 -26.00 13.68 2.31
C CYS A 189 -26.18 14.93 1.46
N GLY A 190 -26.20 14.73 0.14
CA GLY A 190 -26.59 15.70 -0.88
C GLY A 190 -27.56 15.08 -1.88
N GLN A 191 -28.10 15.89 -2.79
CA GLN A 191 -29.02 15.42 -3.85
C GLN A 191 -28.30 15.17 -5.18
N ASP A 192 -27.17 15.86 -5.39
CA ASP A 192 -26.31 15.78 -6.56
C ASP A 192 -24.89 15.39 -6.14
N PHE A 193 -24.09 14.83 -7.05
CA PHE A 193 -22.70 14.47 -6.74
C PHE A 193 -21.75 15.65 -7.02
N CYS A 194 -21.77 16.67 -6.15
CA CYS A 194 -20.94 17.88 -6.27
C CYS A 194 -20.54 18.45 -4.90
N ASN A 195 -19.54 19.34 -4.87
CA ASN A 195 -19.09 19.94 -3.60
C ASN A 195 -20.11 20.96 -3.05
N ASP A 196 -20.57 21.88 -3.91
CA ASP A 196 -21.32 23.07 -3.49
C ASP A 196 -22.83 22.82 -3.61
N GLN A 197 -23.43 22.35 -2.51
CA GLN A 197 -24.86 22.06 -2.43
C GLN A 197 -25.35 22.10 -0.97
N GLU A 198 -26.66 21.96 -0.79
CA GLU A 198 -27.25 21.75 0.52
C GLU A 198 -26.79 20.40 1.11
N VAL A 199 -26.26 20.44 2.33
CA VAL A 199 -25.85 19.24 3.07
C VAL A 199 -26.87 18.96 4.17
N LYS A 200 -27.44 17.76 4.13
CA LYS A 200 -28.33 17.25 5.17
C LYS A 200 -27.69 16.11 5.92
N VAL A 201 -27.64 16.21 7.25
CA VAL A 201 -27.21 15.08 8.09
C VAL A 201 -28.42 14.19 8.40
N VAL A 202 -28.30 12.90 8.13
CA VAL A 202 -29.32 11.88 8.42
C VAL A 202 -28.72 10.77 9.28
N THR A 203 -29.55 10.08 10.05
CA THR A 203 -29.10 9.04 10.98
C THR A 203 -29.75 7.71 10.65
N LYS A 204 -29.10 6.62 11.04
CA LYS A 204 -29.65 5.26 10.91
C LYS A 204 -30.99 5.12 11.64
N GLU A 205 -31.04 5.60 12.88
CA GLU A 205 -32.24 5.60 13.74
C GLU A 205 -33.37 6.46 13.17
N GLY A 206 -33.02 7.52 12.43
CA GLY A 206 -33.96 8.42 11.75
C GLY A 206 -34.52 7.88 10.43
N GLY A 207 -34.32 6.61 10.11
CA GLY A 207 -34.82 5.97 8.89
C GLY A 207 -33.81 5.88 7.73
N GLY A 208 -32.53 6.15 7.98
CA GLY A 208 -31.48 6.06 6.97
C GLY A 208 -31.49 7.23 5.98
N ILE A 209 -31.11 6.98 4.73
CA ILE A 209 -30.96 8.00 3.69
C ILE A 209 -32.25 8.04 2.85
N PRO A 210 -32.92 9.21 2.76
CA PRO A 210 -34.18 9.36 2.02
C PRO A 210 -34.00 9.26 0.51
N ASP A 211 -35.08 8.93 -0.19
CA ASP A 211 -35.12 8.91 -1.66
C ASP A 211 -34.72 10.27 -2.24
N GLY A 212 -33.97 10.23 -3.34
CA GLY A 212 -33.45 11.43 -3.98
C GLY A 212 -32.11 11.92 -3.43
N TRP A 213 -31.69 11.46 -2.24
CA TRP A 213 -30.44 11.84 -1.59
C TRP A 213 -29.41 10.70 -1.66
N GLU A 214 -28.13 11.05 -1.65
CA GLU A 214 -27.02 10.11 -1.48
C GLU A 214 -26.09 10.55 -0.35
N GLY A 215 -25.55 9.59 0.40
CA GLY A 215 -24.53 9.85 1.40
C GLY A 215 -23.15 9.97 0.76
N MET A 216 -22.45 11.07 1.05
CA MET A 216 -21.11 11.33 0.50
C MET A 216 -20.01 11.39 1.57
N ASP A 217 -20.38 11.52 2.85
CA ASP A 217 -19.44 11.43 3.97
C ASP A 217 -20.16 10.88 5.22
N CYS A 218 -19.39 10.43 6.21
CA CYS A 218 -19.98 10.07 7.50
C CYS A 218 -20.36 11.33 8.31
N GLY A 219 -21.38 11.22 9.15
CA GLY A 219 -21.84 12.32 10.01
C GLY A 219 -21.06 12.43 11.32
N PRO A 220 -21.34 13.47 12.13
CA PRO A 220 -20.61 13.72 13.38
C PRO A 220 -20.69 12.58 14.41
N LYS A 221 -21.81 11.84 14.49
CA LYS A 221 -21.90 10.70 15.43
C LYS A 221 -20.98 9.56 15.01
N SER A 222 -20.90 9.30 13.71
CA SER A 222 -19.98 8.31 13.14
C SER A 222 -18.53 8.71 13.34
N MET A 223 -18.19 10.00 13.17
CA MET A 223 -16.86 10.51 13.46
C MET A 223 -16.46 10.26 14.92
N ALA A 224 -17.38 10.51 15.87
CA ALA A 224 -17.14 10.25 17.29
C ALA A 224 -16.96 8.75 17.58
N LEU A 225 -17.82 7.89 17.03
CA LEU A 225 -17.70 6.43 17.14
C LEU A 225 -16.37 5.92 16.57
N PHE A 226 -16.00 6.38 15.38
CA PHE A 226 -14.76 6.00 14.72
C PHE A 226 -13.54 6.40 15.54
N ARG A 227 -13.54 7.63 16.06
CA ARG A 227 -12.47 8.11 16.94
C ARG A 227 -12.35 7.25 18.19
N GLU A 228 -13.45 6.94 18.87
CA GLU A 228 -13.46 6.07 20.06
C GLU A 228 -12.79 4.72 19.76
N LYS A 229 -13.21 4.05 18.69
CA LYS A 229 -12.67 2.75 18.29
C LYS A 229 -11.19 2.85 17.93
N ILE A 230 -10.78 3.86 17.16
CA ILE A 230 -9.38 4.05 16.73
C ILE A 230 -8.45 4.29 17.92
N LEU A 231 -8.86 5.10 18.90
CA LEU A 231 -8.03 5.39 20.08
C LEU A 231 -7.95 4.23 21.07
N ALA A 232 -8.93 3.33 21.05
CA ALA A 232 -8.89 2.09 21.82
C ALA A 232 -7.94 1.03 21.22
N SER A 233 -7.18 1.35 20.17
CA SER A 233 -6.35 0.40 19.43
C SER A 233 -4.86 0.63 19.62
N LYS A 234 -4.09 -0.46 19.58
CA LYS A 234 -2.63 -0.46 19.64
C LYS A 234 -1.98 -0.51 18.26
N THR A 235 -2.68 -1.09 17.29
CA THR A 235 -2.32 -0.99 15.87
C THR A 235 -3.55 -0.61 15.07
N VAL A 236 -3.38 0.32 14.13
CA VAL A 236 -4.41 0.73 13.18
C VAL A 236 -3.84 0.66 11.76
N ILE A 237 -4.55 -0.01 10.86
CA ILE A 237 -4.27 -0.03 9.43
C ILE A 237 -5.42 0.63 8.68
N TRP A 238 -5.13 1.67 7.90
CA TRP A 238 -6.14 2.42 7.17
C TRP A 238 -5.98 2.31 5.64
N ASN A 239 -7.03 1.82 4.98
CA ASN A 239 -7.11 1.66 3.53
C ASN A 239 -8.49 2.11 2.96
N GLY A 240 -8.58 3.38 2.58
CA GLY A 240 -9.72 3.98 1.90
C GLY A 240 -10.44 5.05 2.74
N PRO A 241 -10.86 6.17 2.13
CA PRO A 241 -11.46 7.30 2.83
C PRO A 241 -12.87 7.00 3.39
N ALA A 242 -13.33 7.83 4.32
CA ALA A 242 -14.66 7.74 4.94
C ALA A 242 -15.77 8.37 4.09
N GLY A 243 -15.39 9.21 3.13
CA GLY A 243 -16.27 9.99 2.26
C GLY A 243 -15.53 10.50 1.02
N VAL A 244 -16.20 11.34 0.23
CA VAL A 244 -15.68 11.97 -0.99
C VAL A 244 -14.77 13.14 -0.60
N PHE A 245 -13.58 12.81 -0.07
CA PHE A 245 -12.68 13.77 0.55
C PHE A 245 -12.10 14.80 -0.41
N GLU A 246 -12.23 14.59 -1.72
CA GLU A 246 -11.95 15.55 -2.77
C GLU A 246 -12.85 16.78 -2.67
N PHE A 247 -14.08 16.60 -2.18
CA PHE A 247 -15.02 17.67 -1.87
C PHE A 247 -14.85 18.11 -0.42
N ASP A 248 -14.52 19.38 -0.19
CA ASP A 248 -14.28 19.92 1.15
C ASP A 248 -15.51 19.81 2.07
N ASN A 249 -16.72 19.88 1.49
CA ASN A 249 -17.97 19.68 2.23
C ASN A 249 -18.22 18.22 2.64
N PHE A 250 -17.56 17.26 1.99
CA PHE A 250 -17.71 15.81 2.19
C PHE A 250 -16.38 15.09 2.53
N GLY A 251 -15.41 15.84 3.05
CA GLY A 251 -14.10 15.32 3.47
C GLY A 251 -13.86 15.32 4.97
N LYS A 252 -14.84 15.75 5.78
CA LYS A 252 -14.70 15.92 7.23
C LYS A 252 -14.55 14.58 7.94
N GLY A 253 -15.29 13.56 7.54
CA GLY A 253 -15.18 12.21 8.07
C GLY A 253 -13.82 11.59 7.80
N THR A 254 -13.32 11.76 6.57
CA THR A 254 -11.97 11.30 6.20
C THR A 254 -10.89 11.99 7.04
N LYS A 255 -11.02 13.30 7.23
CA LYS A 255 -10.11 14.07 8.09
C LYS A 255 -10.18 13.60 9.55
N ALA A 256 -11.39 13.37 10.09
CA ALA A 256 -11.57 12.90 11.46
C ALA A 256 -10.95 11.50 11.70
N VAL A 257 -11.06 10.60 10.73
CA VAL A 257 -10.39 9.29 10.77
C VAL A 257 -8.87 9.46 10.80
N LEU A 258 -8.31 10.28 9.90
CA LEU A 258 -6.87 10.56 9.85
C LEU A 258 -6.36 11.19 11.16
N GLU A 259 -7.09 12.15 11.72
CA GLU A 259 -6.76 12.80 12.99
C GLU A 259 -6.73 11.80 14.15
N ALA A 260 -7.69 10.87 14.20
CA ALA A 260 -7.70 9.81 15.20
C ALA A 260 -6.51 8.84 15.04
N VAL A 261 -6.15 8.46 13.80
CA VAL A 261 -4.98 7.61 13.54
C VAL A 261 -3.67 8.29 13.96
N ALA A 262 -3.55 9.59 13.67
CA ALA A 262 -2.41 10.40 14.08
C ALA A 262 -2.33 10.53 15.62
N GLU A 263 -3.47 10.71 16.29
CA GLU A 263 -3.53 10.74 17.76
C GLU A 263 -3.12 9.41 18.38
N THR A 264 -3.60 8.28 17.84
CA THR A 264 -3.15 6.94 18.23
C THR A 264 -1.63 6.81 18.09
N THR A 265 -1.06 7.31 17.00
CA THR A 265 0.41 7.30 16.78
C THR A 265 1.15 8.14 17.82
N ARG A 266 0.69 9.36 18.10
CA ARG A 266 1.27 10.23 19.14
C ARG A 266 1.22 9.61 20.53
N ALA A 267 0.23 8.76 20.80
CA ALA A 267 0.13 8.00 22.05
C ALA A 267 1.09 6.80 22.14
N GLY A 268 2.01 6.63 21.16
CA GLY A 268 3.01 5.56 21.13
C GLY A 268 2.54 4.25 20.49
N ASN A 269 1.33 4.23 19.94
CA ASN A 269 0.78 3.08 19.22
C ASN A 269 1.13 3.16 17.71
N LYS A 270 0.72 2.17 16.92
CA LYS A 270 1.02 2.11 15.48
C LYS A 270 -0.16 2.58 14.63
N GLY A 271 0.06 3.59 13.78
CA GLY A 271 -0.90 4.06 12.78
C GLY A 271 -0.31 3.96 11.38
N ILE A 272 -0.82 3.04 10.57
CA ILE A 272 -0.29 2.72 9.24
C ILE A 272 -1.35 3.04 8.18
N ILE A 273 -0.93 3.75 7.13
CA ILE A 273 -1.78 4.07 5.97
C ILE A 273 -1.33 3.22 4.79
N GLY A 274 -2.22 2.35 4.28
CA GLY A 274 -1.89 1.33 3.29
C GLY A 274 -2.52 1.51 1.91
N GLY A 275 -3.31 2.56 1.68
CA GLY A 275 -4.04 2.77 0.41
C GLY A 275 -3.68 4.08 -0.27
N GLY A 276 -3.67 4.10 -1.60
CA GLY A 276 -3.34 5.31 -2.39
C GLY A 276 -4.25 6.51 -2.08
N ASP A 277 -5.56 6.29 -1.95
CA ASP A 277 -6.51 7.36 -1.61
C ASP A 277 -6.31 7.86 -0.19
N SER A 278 -6.05 6.98 0.78
CA SER A 278 -5.73 7.37 2.16
C SER A 278 -4.40 8.10 2.27
N ALA A 279 -3.38 7.70 1.48
CA ALA A 279 -2.11 8.42 1.38
C ALA A 279 -2.33 9.82 0.76
N THR A 280 -3.21 9.93 -0.24
CA THR A 280 -3.59 11.22 -0.84
C THR A 280 -4.34 12.09 0.16
N ALA A 281 -5.21 11.51 1.00
CA ALA A 281 -5.87 12.22 2.08
C ALA A 281 -4.87 12.72 3.14
N ALA A 282 -3.90 11.89 3.54
CA ALA A 282 -2.82 12.30 4.44
C ALA A 282 -2.04 13.50 3.89
N ALA A 283 -1.71 13.46 2.60
CA ALA A 283 -1.05 14.57 1.90
C ALA A 283 -1.90 15.83 1.77
N LYS A 284 -3.19 15.70 1.44
CA LYS A 284 -4.13 16.82 1.37
C LYS A 284 -4.17 17.58 2.70
N TYR A 285 -4.17 16.85 3.81
CA TYR A 285 -4.26 17.42 5.16
C TYR A 285 -2.91 17.67 5.83
N LYS A 286 -1.78 17.37 5.16
CA LYS A 286 -0.40 17.57 5.66
C LYS A 286 -0.15 16.84 6.99
N MET A 287 -0.49 15.55 7.02
CA MET A 287 -0.36 14.70 8.21
C MET A 287 0.44 13.42 7.95
N GLU A 288 1.19 13.35 6.85
CA GLU A 288 2.00 12.17 6.53
C GLU A 288 3.05 11.86 7.61
N ASP A 289 3.57 12.89 8.26
CA ASP A 289 4.57 12.83 9.33
C ASP A 289 3.97 12.58 10.72
N GLN A 290 2.63 12.58 10.84
CA GLN A 290 1.93 12.38 12.11
C GLN A 290 1.48 10.94 12.34
N VAL A 291 1.72 10.05 11.38
CA VAL A 291 1.41 8.62 11.46
C VAL A 291 2.70 7.80 11.43
N THR A 292 2.64 6.53 11.82
CA THR A 292 3.83 5.67 11.85
C THR A 292 4.39 5.45 10.45
N PHE A 293 3.52 5.24 9.46
CA PHE A 293 3.94 4.95 8.10
C PHE A 293 2.84 5.24 7.09
N VAL A 294 3.21 5.85 5.96
CA VAL A 294 2.35 6.01 4.78
C VAL A 294 2.94 5.22 3.64
N SER A 295 2.24 4.17 3.23
CA SER A 295 2.67 3.31 2.13
C SER A 295 2.58 4.03 0.79
N THR A 296 3.61 3.84 -0.02
CA THR A 296 3.72 4.31 -1.40
C THR A 296 3.38 3.22 -2.41
N GLY A 297 3.07 2.01 -1.93
CA GLY A 297 2.92 0.81 -2.76
C GLY A 297 1.64 0.73 -3.58
N GLY A 298 0.60 1.52 -3.26
CA GLY A 298 -0.67 1.51 -3.98
C GLY A 298 -1.26 0.11 -4.12
N GLY A 299 -1.23 -0.45 -5.34
CA GLY A 299 -1.66 -1.82 -5.61
C GLY A 299 -0.84 -2.90 -4.91
N ALA A 300 0.47 -2.68 -4.70
CA ALA A 300 1.31 -3.64 -3.97
C ALA A 300 0.89 -3.77 -2.50
N SER A 301 0.61 -2.63 -1.86
CA SER A 301 0.08 -2.56 -0.51
C SER A 301 -1.26 -3.28 -0.39
N LEU A 302 -2.13 -3.11 -1.40
CA LEU A 302 -3.42 -3.77 -1.45
C LEU A 302 -3.25 -5.30 -1.54
N GLU A 303 -2.47 -5.80 -2.49
CA GLU A 303 -2.24 -7.24 -2.65
C GLU A 303 -1.56 -7.87 -1.42
N LEU A 304 -0.68 -7.13 -0.75
CA LEU A 304 -0.09 -7.57 0.51
C LEU A 304 -1.16 -7.67 1.62
N LEU A 305 -2.08 -6.71 1.70
CA LEU A 305 -3.24 -6.78 2.61
C LEU A 305 -4.27 -7.84 2.22
N GLU A 306 -4.28 -8.31 0.98
CA GLU A 306 -5.04 -9.49 0.54
C GLU A 306 -4.38 -10.81 0.97
N GLY A 307 -3.14 -10.76 1.50
CA GLY A 307 -2.36 -11.93 1.88
C GLY A 307 -1.66 -12.61 0.69
N LYS A 308 -1.53 -11.92 -0.45
CA LYS A 308 -0.82 -12.45 -1.62
C LYS A 308 0.69 -12.36 -1.44
N ILE A 309 1.38 -13.28 -2.09
CA ILE A 309 2.82 -13.22 -2.26
C ILE A 309 3.14 -12.23 -3.38
N LEU A 310 3.92 -11.20 -3.07
CA LEU A 310 4.35 -10.21 -4.06
C LEU A 310 5.53 -10.78 -4.87
N PRO A 311 5.43 -10.96 -6.20
CA PRO A 311 6.49 -11.57 -7.01
C PRO A 311 7.87 -10.92 -6.86
N GLY A 312 7.94 -9.59 -6.84
CA GLY A 312 9.19 -8.84 -6.70
C GLY A 312 9.79 -8.88 -5.29
N ILE A 313 9.02 -9.29 -4.27
CA ILE A 313 9.54 -9.57 -2.92
C ILE A 313 9.99 -11.03 -2.83
N ALA A 314 9.22 -11.96 -3.40
CA ALA A 314 9.58 -13.38 -3.45
C ALA A 314 10.84 -13.65 -4.29
N ALA A 315 11.19 -12.74 -5.20
CA ALA A 315 12.41 -12.77 -5.99
C ALA A 315 13.67 -12.31 -5.23
N LEU A 316 13.52 -11.78 -4.01
CA LEU A 316 14.66 -11.38 -3.18
C LEU A 316 15.26 -12.58 -2.46
N ASP A 317 16.56 -12.52 -2.22
CA ASP A 317 17.26 -13.52 -1.43
C ASP A 317 16.78 -13.49 0.02
N ALA A 318 16.78 -14.68 0.65
CA ALA A 318 16.48 -14.77 2.07
C ALA A 318 17.49 -13.94 2.89
N PRO A 319 17.05 -13.29 3.98
CA PRO A 319 17.97 -12.59 4.86
C PRO A 319 19.04 -13.57 5.35
N ALA A 320 20.31 -13.19 5.24
CA ALA A 320 21.39 -13.95 5.87
C ALA A 320 21.10 -14.09 7.37
N PRO A 321 21.42 -15.23 8.01
CA PRO A 321 21.27 -15.38 9.44
C PRO A 321 22.00 -14.24 10.15
N ALA A 322 21.28 -13.50 11.00
CA ALA A 322 21.80 -12.32 11.67
C ALA A 322 23.12 -12.65 12.38
N ALA A 323 24.22 -12.03 11.93
CA ALA A 323 25.40 -11.92 12.77
C ALA A 323 25.01 -11.14 14.04
N ALA A 324 25.61 -11.50 15.17
CA ALA A 324 25.31 -10.93 16.49
C ALA A 324 25.31 -9.38 16.45
N PRO A 325 24.45 -8.71 17.25
CA PRO A 325 24.23 -7.28 17.13
C PRO A 325 25.53 -6.51 17.45
N CYS A 326 26.11 -5.89 16.43
CA CYS A 326 27.15 -4.87 16.59
C CYS A 326 26.46 -3.54 16.97
N GLU A 327 26.97 -2.85 17.98
CA GLU A 327 26.36 -1.65 18.54
C GLU A 327 26.35 -0.49 17.55
N ARG A 328 25.17 0.14 17.41
CA ARG A 328 24.89 1.47 16.80
C ARG A 328 26.04 2.08 15.99
N GLU A 329 26.16 1.63 14.76
CA GLU A 329 26.99 2.24 13.73
C GLU A 329 26.09 2.98 12.73
N SER A 330 26.60 4.07 12.16
CA SER A 330 25.83 4.97 11.29
C SER A 330 25.40 4.25 10.01
N GLN A 331 24.38 4.76 9.30
CA GLN A 331 23.88 4.13 8.07
C GLN A 331 24.95 3.97 6.97
N LEU A 332 26.06 4.72 7.05
CA LEU A 332 27.22 4.57 6.17
C LEU A 332 28.06 3.34 6.57
N ASP A 333 28.16 3.06 7.87
CA ASP A 333 28.97 1.98 8.42
C ASP A 333 28.38 0.61 8.10
N VAL A 334 27.05 0.45 8.09
CA VAL A 334 26.39 -0.81 7.66
C VAL A 334 26.65 -1.11 6.18
N VAL A 335 26.66 -0.07 5.33
CA VAL A 335 27.00 -0.21 3.90
C VAL A 335 28.50 -0.53 3.74
N LEU A 336 29.35 0.11 4.52
CA LEU A 336 30.79 -0.16 4.54
C LEU A 336 31.12 -1.55 5.10
N GLU A 337 30.38 -2.06 6.08
CA GLU A 337 30.50 -3.43 6.60
C GLU A 337 30.05 -4.46 5.56
N LEU A 338 28.96 -4.19 4.84
CA LEU A 338 28.51 -5.05 3.74
C LEU A 338 29.56 -5.11 2.62
N LEU A 339 30.14 -3.96 2.27
CA LEU A 339 31.25 -3.84 1.30
C LEU A 339 32.53 -4.53 1.82
N ALA A 340 32.84 -4.44 3.11
CA ALA A 340 33.98 -5.12 3.73
C ALA A 340 33.79 -6.64 3.82
N HIS A 341 32.54 -7.11 3.98
CA HIS A 341 32.21 -8.54 3.95
C HIS A 341 32.33 -9.12 2.53
N ILE A 342 31.98 -8.33 1.51
CA ILE A 342 32.22 -8.65 0.09
C ILE A 342 33.74 -8.69 -0.19
N GLN A 343 34.52 -7.74 0.33
CA GLN A 343 35.99 -7.72 0.22
C GLN A 343 36.69 -8.92 0.88
N LYS A 344 36.15 -9.47 1.99
CA LYS A 344 36.76 -10.66 2.63
C LYS A 344 36.58 -11.95 1.82
N ARG A 345 35.64 -11.99 0.87
CA ARG A 345 35.44 -13.15 -0.01
C ARG A 345 36.14 -13.04 -1.37
N GLY A 346 36.59 -11.84 -1.76
CA GLY A 346 37.34 -11.59 -2.99
C GLY A 346 38.74 -11.07 -2.68
N GLY A 347 39.78 -11.88 -2.92
CA GLY A 347 41.15 -11.44 -2.73
C GLY A 347 41.55 -10.32 -3.70
N GLY A 348 42.01 -9.20 -3.16
CA GLY A 348 42.88 -8.23 -3.85
C GLY A 348 42.18 -7.13 -4.64
N ALA A 349 42.57 -5.88 -4.34
CA ALA A 349 42.14 -4.60 -4.94
C ALA A 349 40.68 -4.20 -4.66
N ALA A 350 40.48 -2.92 -4.37
CA ALA A 350 39.18 -2.32 -4.09
C ALA A 350 38.31 -2.29 -5.35
N ASP A 351 37.75 -3.44 -5.72
CA ASP A 351 36.72 -3.53 -6.74
C ASP A 351 35.39 -3.12 -6.07
N MET A 352 35.01 -1.85 -6.21
CA MET A 352 33.69 -1.41 -5.80
C MET A 352 32.69 -1.97 -6.81
N GLY A 353 32.08 -3.13 -6.49
CA GLY A 353 31.09 -3.76 -7.36
C GLY A 353 29.94 -2.83 -7.76
N ARG A 354 29.35 -3.07 -8.92
CA ARG A 354 28.28 -2.25 -9.51
C ARG A 354 26.93 -2.65 -8.93
N VAL A 355 26.15 -1.66 -8.52
CA VAL A 355 24.80 -1.87 -7.95
C VAL A 355 23.74 -1.53 -9.00
N LEU A 356 22.93 -2.52 -9.38
CA LEU A 356 21.74 -2.32 -10.19
C LEU A 356 20.54 -2.07 -9.28
N LEU A 357 20.07 -0.82 -9.26
CA LEU A 357 18.94 -0.39 -8.42
C LEU A 357 17.65 -0.32 -9.23
N ALA A 358 16.63 -1.08 -8.83
CA ALA A 358 15.26 -0.83 -9.27
C ALA A 358 14.61 0.22 -8.35
N ALA A 359 14.26 1.36 -8.91
CA ALA A 359 13.54 2.42 -8.23
C ALA A 359 12.27 2.81 -9.01
N ALA A 360 11.17 3.05 -8.30
CA ALA A 360 9.95 3.56 -8.92
C ALA A 360 9.97 5.08 -8.97
N ALA A 361 9.93 5.68 -10.17
CA ALA A 361 9.70 7.11 -10.31
C ALA A 361 8.25 7.44 -9.90
N SER A 362 8.09 8.17 -8.79
CA SER A 362 6.79 8.76 -8.43
C SER A 362 6.37 9.78 -9.51
N LYS A 363 5.08 9.82 -9.86
CA LYS A 363 4.50 10.82 -10.78
C LYS A 363 4.83 12.29 -10.41
N LYS A 364 5.31 12.56 -9.19
CA LYS A 364 5.82 13.88 -8.78
C LYS A 364 7.13 14.30 -9.46
N MET A 365 7.87 13.39 -10.12
CA MET A 365 8.99 13.75 -11.01
C MET A 365 8.50 14.02 -12.45
N LYS A 366 7.40 14.77 -12.61
CA LYS A 366 7.19 15.48 -13.87
C LYS A 366 8.13 16.67 -13.86
N ALA A 367 9.18 16.55 -14.65
CA ALA A 367 10.25 17.52 -14.84
C ALA A 367 9.72 18.97 -14.84
N SER A 368 10.20 19.73 -13.88
CA SER A 368 10.55 21.13 -14.11
C SER A 368 11.68 21.15 -15.15
N HIS A 369 11.28 21.30 -16.41
CA HIS A 369 12.10 21.88 -17.46
C HIS A 369 11.46 23.20 -17.85
#